data_AF-R4T4D1-F1
#
_entry.id   AF-R4T4D1-F1
#
_cell.length_a   1.000
_cell.length_b   1.000
_cell.length_c   1.000
_cell.angle_alpha   90.00
_cell.angle_beta   90.00
_cell.angle_gamma   90.00
#
_symmetry.space_group_name_H-M   'P 1'
#
loop_
_entity.id
_entity.type
_entity.pdbx_description
1 polymer ?
#
loop_
_entity_poly.entity_id
_entity_poly.type
_entity_poly.pdbx_seq_one_letter_code
_entity_poly.pdbx_strand_id
1 'polypeptide(L)'
;MSKDASAGQMRERMSAALSRAYLLGSELAVKQHRDCVARVAADRSHSAAESSGDPLVIAASSRAIAIGMRRHALSAPEKIDRDAGLNGAITMLTRTAFDLGADQGSPPDRQLASYGSLLCTASYSAAQNGNSAQAVALIEEAEDAARRLKATGSGMGNAQFSATTVAVYRIGVHTTLGDTARALTYFDSVDPQRLPSAERRARAFVDGARAWKDHGDVERATEALNRAHDCAPQELSRPSVQRLIAAMVDAPGRTPAALFALVRRT
;
A
#
# COMPACT_ATOMS: atom_id res chain seq x y z
N MET A 1 -7.20 -31.56 -27.92
CA MET A 1 -6.04 -30.81 -27.39
C MET A 1 -4.80 -31.72 -27.46
N SER A 2 -3.69 -31.27 -28.05
CA SER A 2 -2.44 -32.04 -28.10
C SER A 2 -1.78 -32.16 -26.72
N LYS A 3 -1.01 -33.23 -26.46
CA LYS A 3 -0.30 -33.44 -25.18
C LYS A 3 0.61 -32.27 -24.81
N ASP A 4 1.22 -31.63 -25.81
CA ASP A 4 2.10 -30.48 -25.61
C ASP A 4 1.34 -29.23 -25.13
N ALA A 5 0.12 -29.02 -25.61
CA ALA A 5 -0.75 -27.94 -25.17
C ALA A 5 -1.19 -28.14 -23.71
N SER A 6 -1.47 -29.39 -23.31
CA SER A 6 -1.80 -29.73 -21.92
C SER A 6 -0.59 -29.54 -20.99
N ALA A 7 0.61 -29.89 -21.44
CA ALA A 7 1.85 -29.69 -20.66
C ALA A 7 2.23 -28.20 -20.55
N GLY A 8 1.99 -27.40 -21.59
CA GLY A 8 2.11 -25.94 -21.55
C GLY A 8 1.19 -25.30 -20.52
N GLN A 9 -0.11 -25.60 -20.58
CA GLN A 9 -1.10 -25.05 -19.65
C GLN A 9 -0.84 -25.47 -18.19
N MET A 10 -0.33 -26.68 -17.97
CA MET A 10 0.06 -27.13 -16.63
C MET A 10 1.26 -26.34 -16.09
N ARG A 11 2.26 -26.04 -16.94
CA ARG A 11 3.42 -25.21 -16.56
C ARG A 11 2.98 -23.80 -16.20
N GLU A 12 2.12 -23.16 -16.99
CA GLU A 12 1.59 -21.82 -16.70
C GLU A 12 0.87 -21.77 -15.33
N ARG A 13 0.02 -22.77 -15.05
CA ARG A 13 -0.68 -22.88 -13.76
C ARG A 13 0.28 -23.07 -12.58
N MET A 14 1.33 -23.89 -12.76
CA MET A 14 2.35 -24.10 -11.74
C MET A 14 3.18 -22.84 -11.49
N SER A 15 3.55 -22.11 -12.54
CA SER A 15 4.21 -20.81 -12.45
C SER A 15 3.35 -19.79 -11.68
N ALA A 16 2.04 -19.74 -11.96
CA ALA A 16 1.10 -18.88 -11.23
C ALA A 16 1.00 -19.24 -9.73
N ALA A 17 0.94 -20.54 -9.41
CA ALA A 17 0.91 -21.01 -8.03
C ALA A 17 2.22 -20.69 -7.29
N LEU A 18 3.36 -20.92 -7.93
CA LEU A 18 4.69 -20.59 -7.40
C LEU A 18 4.83 -19.08 -7.14
N SER A 19 4.36 -18.26 -8.08
CA SER A 19 4.33 -16.80 -7.93
C SER A 19 3.55 -16.37 -6.69
N ARG A 20 2.36 -16.94 -6.47
CA ARG A 20 1.53 -16.66 -5.29
C ARG A 20 2.18 -17.11 -3.98
N ALA A 21 2.86 -18.26 -3.98
CA ALA A 21 3.59 -18.74 -2.81
C ALA A 21 4.74 -17.78 -2.42
N TYR A 22 5.53 -17.34 -3.40
CA TYR A 22 6.58 -16.34 -3.17
C TYR A 22 6.01 -14.98 -2.76
N LEU A 23 4.88 -14.56 -3.32
CA LEU A 23 4.20 -13.32 -2.93
C LEU A 23 3.82 -13.34 -1.45
N LEU A 24 3.18 -14.41 -0.98
CA LEU A 24 2.85 -14.59 0.44
C LEU A 24 4.11 -14.58 1.33
N GLY A 25 5.18 -15.23 0.87
CA GLY A 25 6.47 -15.19 1.56
C GLY A 25 7.05 -13.78 1.65
N SER A 26 6.93 -12.99 0.59
CA SER A 26 7.34 -11.58 0.55
C SER A 26 6.53 -10.74 1.54
N GLU A 27 5.20 -10.86 1.52
CA GLU A 27 4.31 -10.13 2.42
C GLU A 27 4.59 -10.47 3.90
N LEU A 28 4.82 -11.74 4.22
CA LEU A 28 5.21 -12.18 5.55
C LEU A 28 6.58 -11.60 5.97
N ALA A 29 7.56 -11.62 5.08
CA ALA A 29 8.88 -11.06 5.35
C ALA A 29 8.85 -9.54 5.59
N VAL A 30 8.00 -8.79 4.86
CA VAL A 30 7.75 -7.35 5.13
C VAL A 30 7.19 -7.15 6.54
N LYS A 31 6.26 -8.00 6.96
CA LYS A 31 5.67 -7.95 8.31
C LYS A 31 6.69 -8.27 9.41
N GLN A 32 7.66 -9.14 9.13
CA GLN A 32 8.77 -9.46 10.03
C GLN A 32 9.97 -8.52 9.91
N HIS A 33 9.87 -7.43 9.14
CA HIS A 33 10.96 -6.47 8.93
C HIS A 33 12.23 -7.08 8.30
N ARG A 34 12.08 -8.17 7.54
CA ARG A 34 13.16 -8.84 6.80
C ARG A 34 13.20 -8.33 5.36
N ASP A 35 13.60 -7.08 5.17
CA ASP A 35 13.50 -6.38 3.87
C ASP A 35 14.27 -7.07 2.73
N CYS A 36 15.44 -7.66 3.00
CA CYS A 36 16.19 -8.41 2.00
C CYS A 36 15.44 -9.68 1.55
N VAL A 37 14.90 -10.45 2.50
CA VAL A 37 14.10 -11.66 2.20
C VAL A 37 12.84 -11.28 1.45
N ALA A 38 12.17 -10.20 1.87
CA ALA A 38 10.98 -9.70 1.20
C ALA A 38 11.23 -9.34 -0.27
N ARG A 39 12.36 -8.68 -0.56
CA ARG A 39 12.74 -8.27 -1.92
C ARG A 39 13.07 -9.47 -2.79
N VAL A 40 13.87 -10.43 -2.29
CA VAL A 40 14.20 -11.65 -3.04
C VAL A 40 12.94 -12.48 -3.30
N ALA A 41 12.05 -12.62 -2.32
CA ALA A 41 10.79 -13.33 -2.53
C ALA A 41 9.89 -12.61 -3.55
N ALA A 42 9.81 -11.27 -3.53
CA ALA A 42 9.06 -10.50 -4.52
C ALA A 42 9.63 -10.67 -5.94
N ASP A 43 10.95 -10.65 -6.08
CA ASP A 43 11.66 -10.91 -7.34
C ASP A 43 11.31 -12.28 -7.91
N ARG A 44 11.44 -13.34 -7.08
CA ARG A 44 11.06 -14.71 -7.46
C ARG A 44 9.58 -14.85 -7.77
N SER A 45 8.71 -14.11 -7.06
CA SER A 45 7.28 -14.06 -7.37
C SER A 45 7.03 -13.49 -8.76
N HIS A 46 7.74 -12.43 -9.15
CA HIS A 46 7.56 -11.78 -10.44
C HIS A 46 8.10 -12.61 -11.60
N SER A 47 9.29 -13.20 -11.48
CA SER A 47 9.81 -14.09 -12.53
C SER A 47 8.87 -15.28 -12.79
N ALA A 48 8.29 -15.85 -11.71
CA ALA A 48 7.28 -16.89 -11.83
C ALA A 48 5.96 -16.37 -12.41
N ALA A 49 5.58 -15.12 -12.12
CA ALA A 49 4.40 -14.48 -12.69
C ALA A 49 4.55 -14.28 -14.20
N GLU A 50 5.68 -13.76 -14.67
CA GLU A 50 5.97 -13.61 -16.10
C GLU A 50 5.92 -14.97 -16.81
N SER A 51 6.50 -16.00 -16.19
CA SER A 51 6.45 -17.38 -16.70
C SER A 51 5.04 -17.98 -16.74
N SER A 52 4.07 -17.39 -16.04
CA SER A 52 2.67 -17.83 -16.06
C SER A 52 1.85 -17.19 -17.17
N GLY A 53 2.27 -16.02 -17.69
CA GLY A 53 1.51 -15.23 -18.65
C GLY A 53 0.19 -14.64 -18.14
N ASP A 54 -0.20 -14.87 -16.87
CA ASP A 54 -1.44 -14.32 -16.29
C ASP A 54 -1.23 -12.84 -15.89
N PRO A 55 -1.91 -11.87 -16.56
CA PRO A 55 -1.72 -10.45 -16.28
C PRO A 55 -2.05 -10.05 -14.84
N LEU A 56 -2.97 -10.74 -14.18
CA LEU A 56 -3.35 -10.43 -12.79
C LEU A 56 -2.29 -10.91 -11.80
N VAL A 57 -1.63 -12.04 -12.10
CA VAL A 57 -0.51 -12.55 -11.29
C VAL A 57 0.72 -11.65 -11.48
N ILE A 58 0.96 -11.20 -12.70
CA ILE A 58 2.00 -10.20 -13.01
C ILE A 58 1.71 -8.90 -12.25
N ALA A 59 0.48 -8.36 -12.30
CA ALA A 59 0.09 -7.19 -11.54
C ALA A 59 0.32 -7.32 -10.03
N ALA A 60 -0.08 -8.44 -9.43
CA ALA A 60 0.10 -8.68 -8.00
C ALA A 60 1.58 -8.71 -7.59
N SER A 61 2.42 -9.41 -8.38
CA SER A 61 3.86 -9.49 -8.13
C SER A 61 4.60 -8.17 -8.40
N SER A 62 4.23 -7.43 -9.45
CA SER A 62 4.76 -6.09 -9.74
C SER A 62 4.54 -5.14 -8.56
N ARG A 63 3.36 -5.20 -7.95
CA ARG A 63 3.05 -4.42 -6.76
C ARG A 63 3.99 -4.72 -5.60
N ALA A 64 4.29 -5.99 -5.34
CA ALA A 64 5.19 -6.40 -4.26
C ALA A 64 6.64 -5.95 -4.51
N ILE A 65 7.15 -6.11 -5.74
CA ILE A 65 8.48 -5.62 -6.12
C ILE A 65 8.58 -4.12 -5.94
N ALA A 66 7.62 -3.35 -6.45
CA ALA A 66 7.64 -1.89 -6.38
C ALA A 66 7.60 -1.38 -4.92
N ILE A 67 6.88 -2.07 -4.02
CA ILE A 67 6.93 -1.78 -2.57
C ILE A 67 8.34 -2.01 -2.02
N GLY A 68 9.02 -3.10 -2.43
CA GLY A 68 10.40 -3.38 -2.07
C GLY A 68 11.39 -2.34 -2.60
N MET A 69 11.22 -1.91 -3.86
CA MET A 69 12.01 -0.84 -4.50
C MET A 69 11.86 0.47 -3.74
N ARG A 70 10.62 0.89 -3.44
CA ARG A 70 10.36 2.11 -2.65
C ARG A 70 11.00 2.03 -1.26
N ARG A 71 10.84 0.90 -0.55
CA ARG A 71 11.43 0.73 0.79
C ARG A 71 12.96 0.83 0.74
N HIS A 72 13.59 0.21 -0.25
CA HIS A 72 15.03 0.32 -0.48
C HIS A 72 15.46 1.75 -0.77
N ALA A 73 14.77 2.42 -1.71
CA ALA A 73 15.05 3.81 -2.10
C ALA A 73 14.98 4.77 -0.92
N LEU A 74 14.00 4.60 -0.03
CA LEU A 74 13.85 5.44 1.17
C LEU A 74 14.95 5.23 2.22
N SER A 75 15.70 4.13 2.14
CA SER A 75 16.87 3.87 2.97
C SER A 75 18.18 4.26 2.27
N ALA A 76 18.15 4.64 0.99
CA ALA A 76 19.33 5.04 0.25
C ALA A 76 19.87 6.38 0.80
N PRO A 77 21.19 6.52 1.02
CA PRO A 77 21.78 7.74 1.54
C PRO A 77 21.71 8.86 0.50
N GLU A 78 22.05 8.55 -0.75
CA GLU A 78 22.12 9.53 -1.83
C GLU A 78 20.75 9.80 -2.43
N LYS A 79 20.48 11.09 -2.73
CA LYS A 79 19.23 11.51 -3.36
C LYS A 79 19.08 10.88 -4.76
N ILE A 80 20.16 10.72 -5.51
CA ILE A 80 20.11 10.15 -6.86
C ILE A 80 19.60 8.71 -6.86
N ASP A 81 20.08 7.88 -5.94
CA ASP A 81 19.64 6.48 -5.78
C ASP A 81 18.19 6.39 -5.30
N ARG A 82 17.81 7.30 -4.38
CA ARG A 82 16.43 7.42 -3.90
C ARG A 82 15.48 7.75 -5.04
N ASP A 83 15.78 8.79 -5.80
CA ASP A 83 14.96 9.25 -6.91
C ASP A 83 14.88 8.17 -8.01
N ALA A 84 16.00 7.51 -8.33
CA ALA A 84 16.05 6.41 -9.30
C ALA A 84 15.17 5.22 -8.86
N GLY A 85 15.28 4.79 -7.60
CA GLY A 85 14.48 3.67 -7.07
C GLY A 85 12.98 3.99 -6.99
N LEU A 86 12.61 5.22 -6.61
CA LEU A 86 11.22 5.68 -6.60
C LEU A 86 10.65 5.78 -8.01
N ASN A 87 11.37 6.41 -8.94
CA ASN A 87 10.96 6.51 -10.35
C ASN A 87 10.84 5.14 -11.03
N GLY A 88 11.74 4.22 -10.72
CA GLY A 88 11.65 2.83 -11.19
C GLY A 88 10.40 2.14 -10.69
N ALA A 89 10.06 2.29 -9.40
CA ALA A 89 8.84 1.74 -8.82
C ALA A 89 7.58 2.34 -9.46
N ILE A 90 7.54 3.66 -9.68
CA ILE A 90 6.42 4.36 -10.32
C ILE A 90 6.24 3.85 -11.76
N THR A 91 7.30 3.86 -12.56
CA THR A 91 7.29 3.43 -13.97
C THR A 91 6.85 1.98 -14.13
N MET A 92 7.36 1.08 -13.28
CA MET A 92 6.95 -0.33 -13.30
C MET A 92 5.46 -0.47 -13.06
N LEU A 93 4.93 0.18 -12.01
CA LEU A 93 3.53 0.09 -11.63
C LEU A 93 2.60 0.70 -12.67
N THR A 94 2.92 1.89 -13.20
CA THR A 94 2.08 2.55 -14.20
C THR A 94 2.07 1.75 -15.50
N ARG A 95 3.23 1.25 -15.96
CA ARG A 95 3.29 0.39 -17.14
C ARG A 95 2.46 -0.88 -16.95
N THR A 96 2.67 -1.62 -15.86
CA THR A 96 1.87 -2.84 -15.60
C THR A 96 0.38 -2.53 -15.47
N ALA A 97 0.00 -1.36 -14.94
CA ALA A 97 -1.40 -0.96 -14.85
C ALA A 97 -2.00 -0.75 -16.26
N PHE A 98 -1.33 0.00 -17.13
CA PHE A 98 -1.81 0.23 -18.50
C PHE A 98 -1.80 -1.04 -19.37
N ASP A 99 -0.85 -1.95 -19.14
CA ASP A 99 -0.81 -3.25 -19.84
C ASP A 99 -2.04 -4.13 -19.51
N LEU A 100 -2.79 -3.86 -18.43
CA LEU A 100 -4.06 -4.52 -18.14
C LEU A 100 -5.21 -4.06 -19.05
N GLY A 101 -5.07 -2.92 -19.73
CA GLY A 101 -6.11 -2.34 -20.59
C GLY A 101 -7.41 -1.96 -19.86
N ALA A 102 -7.30 -1.57 -18.59
CA ALA A 102 -8.45 -1.27 -17.72
C ALA A 102 -8.69 0.25 -17.51
N ASP A 103 -7.88 1.10 -18.11
CA ASP A 103 -7.98 2.57 -18.10
C ASP A 103 -9.22 3.07 -18.87
N GLN A 104 -9.76 2.28 -19.80
CA GLN A 104 -10.90 2.66 -20.64
C GLN A 104 -12.00 1.58 -20.59
N GLY A 105 -13.21 1.94 -21.03
CA GLY A 105 -14.31 0.99 -21.28
C GLY A 105 -14.87 0.28 -20.03
N SER A 106 -15.33 -0.96 -20.21
CA SER A 106 -15.92 -1.82 -19.17
C SER A 106 -15.10 -3.11 -18.98
N PRO A 107 -13.87 -3.01 -18.43
CA PRO A 107 -13.04 -4.18 -18.17
C PRO A 107 -13.67 -5.06 -17.08
N PRO A 108 -13.33 -6.36 -17.03
CA PRO A 108 -13.66 -7.22 -15.91
C PRO A 108 -13.26 -6.61 -14.55
N ASP A 109 -14.13 -6.69 -13.55
CA ASP A 109 -13.93 -6.09 -12.22
C ASP A 109 -12.57 -6.42 -11.61
N ARG A 110 -12.10 -7.66 -11.77
CA ARG A 110 -10.78 -8.09 -11.26
C ARG A 110 -9.60 -7.31 -11.89
N GLN A 111 -9.68 -6.97 -13.17
CA GLN A 111 -8.64 -6.19 -13.85
C GLN A 111 -8.70 -4.74 -13.41
N LEU A 112 -9.91 -4.17 -13.30
CA LEU A 112 -10.10 -2.80 -12.82
C LEU A 112 -9.64 -2.62 -11.36
N ALA A 113 -9.88 -3.62 -10.51
CA ALA A 113 -9.40 -3.64 -9.13
C ALA A 113 -7.87 -3.73 -9.04
N SER A 114 -7.24 -4.56 -9.87
CA SER A 114 -5.78 -4.65 -9.97
C SER A 114 -5.18 -3.34 -10.50
N TYR A 115 -5.78 -2.74 -11.54
CA TYR A 115 -5.40 -1.46 -12.10
C TYR A 115 -5.39 -0.35 -11.03
N GLY A 116 -6.52 -0.14 -10.35
CA GLY A 116 -6.60 0.88 -9.30
C GLY A 116 -5.66 0.63 -8.11
N SER A 117 -5.40 -0.64 -7.78
CA SER A 117 -4.44 -1.01 -6.71
C SER A 117 -2.99 -0.67 -7.06
N LEU A 118 -2.60 -0.88 -8.32
CA LEU A 118 -1.29 -0.51 -8.84
C LEU A 118 -1.12 1.02 -8.80
N LEU A 119 -2.13 1.76 -9.27
CA LEU A 119 -2.11 3.22 -9.27
C LEU A 119 -2.06 3.83 -7.86
N CYS A 120 -2.79 3.27 -6.89
CA CYS A 120 -2.66 3.69 -5.49
C CYS A 120 -1.23 3.53 -4.98
N THR A 121 -0.59 2.41 -5.31
CA THR A 121 0.79 2.11 -4.89
C THR A 121 1.78 3.04 -5.60
N ALA A 122 1.56 3.34 -6.88
CA ALA A 122 2.38 4.24 -7.68
C ALA A 122 2.25 5.68 -7.17
N SER A 123 1.03 6.13 -6.87
CA SER A 123 0.75 7.45 -6.31
C SER A 123 1.52 7.68 -5.01
N TYR A 124 1.49 6.71 -4.09
CA TYR A 124 2.26 6.84 -2.84
C TYR A 124 3.77 6.90 -3.08
N SER A 125 4.31 6.13 -4.04
CA SER A 125 5.71 6.25 -4.45
C SER A 125 6.03 7.63 -5.05
N ALA A 126 5.13 8.19 -5.87
CA ALA A 126 5.28 9.54 -6.44
C ALA A 126 5.23 10.63 -5.37
N ALA A 127 4.37 10.49 -4.36
CA ALA A 127 4.34 11.37 -3.20
C ALA A 127 5.66 11.34 -2.43
N GLN A 128 6.19 10.14 -2.18
CA GLN A 128 7.50 9.96 -1.51
C GLN A 128 8.66 10.55 -2.33
N ASN A 129 8.49 10.67 -3.65
CA ASN A 129 9.44 11.30 -4.56
C ASN A 129 9.28 12.83 -4.64
N GLY A 130 8.33 13.41 -3.92
CA GLY A 130 8.00 14.85 -3.95
C GLY A 130 7.26 15.30 -5.22
N ASN A 131 6.86 14.38 -6.10
CA ASN A 131 6.12 14.72 -7.33
C ASN A 131 4.61 14.79 -7.04
N SER A 132 4.18 15.92 -6.48
CA SER A 132 2.79 16.17 -6.09
C SER A 132 1.82 16.00 -7.27
N ALA A 133 2.12 16.57 -8.44
CA ALA A 133 1.26 16.50 -9.62
C ALA A 133 1.02 15.06 -10.06
N GLN A 134 2.08 14.25 -10.16
CA GLN A 134 1.96 12.84 -10.54
C GLN A 134 1.25 12.02 -9.46
N ALA A 135 1.52 12.28 -8.18
CA ALA A 135 0.87 11.57 -7.09
C ALA A 135 -0.65 11.80 -7.08
N VAL A 136 -1.09 13.05 -7.25
CA VAL A 136 -2.50 13.42 -7.31
C VAL A 136 -3.19 12.81 -8.53
N ALA A 137 -2.60 12.94 -9.72
CA ALA A 137 -3.17 12.36 -10.94
C ALA A 137 -3.39 10.84 -10.82
N LEU A 138 -2.40 10.11 -10.29
CA LEU A 138 -2.50 8.66 -10.11
C LEU A 138 -3.57 8.24 -9.09
N ILE A 139 -3.77 8.99 -8.00
CA ILE A 139 -4.78 8.63 -7.00
C ILE A 139 -6.19 9.07 -7.39
N GLU A 140 -6.33 10.10 -8.22
CA GLU A 140 -7.60 10.49 -8.83
C GLU A 140 -8.07 9.44 -9.85
N GLU A 141 -7.16 8.92 -10.68
CA GLU A 141 -7.45 7.81 -11.59
C GLU A 141 -7.83 6.53 -10.83
N ALA A 142 -7.11 6.22 -9.74
CA ALA A 142 -7.49 5.09 -8.89
C ALA A 142 -8.89 5.27 -8.26
N GLU A 143 -9.25 6.48 -7.86
CA GLU A 143 -10.61 6.74 -7.39
C GLU A 143 -11.66 6.54 -8.48
N ASP A 144 -11.35 6.93 -9.72
CA ASP A 144 -12.26 6.67 -10.83
C ASP A 144 -12.49 5.17 -11.05
N ALA A 145 -11.41 4.38 -11.02
CA ALA A 145 -11.52 2.92 -11.06
C ALA A 145 -12.39 2.36 -9.92
N ALA A 146 -12.29 2.92 -8.71
CA ALA A 146 -13.13 2.52 -7.59
C ALA A 146 -14.61 2.94 -7.76
N ARG A 147 -14.88 4.10 -8.35
CA ARG A 147 -16.25 4.53 -8.70
C ARG A 147 -16.87 3.61 -9.74
N ARG A 148 -16.12 3.28 -10.80
CA ARG A 148 -16.53 2.34 -11.86
C ARG A 148 -16.84 0.95 -11.28
N LEU A 149 -16.01 0.41 -10.39
CA LEU A 149 -16.29 -0.85 -9.69
C LEU A 149 -17.52 -0.81 -8.79
N LYS A 150 -17.78 0.32 -8.12
CA LYS A 150 -18.99 0.44 -7.29
C LYS A 150 -20.25 0.38 -8.17
N ALA A 151 -20.20 0.97 -9.37
CA ALA A 151 -21.32 0.98 -10.30
C ALA A 151 -21.70 -0.41 -10.83
N THR A 152 -20.79 -1.39 -10.81
CA THR A 152 -21.08 -2.77 -11.26
C THR A 152 -21.80 -3.62 -10.20
N GLY A 153 -21.97 -3.12 -8.96
CA GLY A 153 -22.69 -3.84 -7.89
C GLY A 153 -21.89 -4.97 -7.22
N SER A 154 -20.73 -5.34 -7.75
CA SER A 154 -19.83 -6.38 -7.22
C SER A 154 -19.09 -5.99 -5.92
N GLY A 155 -19.25 -4.75 -5.45
CA GLY A 155 -18.41 -4.13 -4.40
C GLY A 155 -18.68 -4.56 -2.94
N MET A 156 -19.43 -5.63 -2.67
CA MET A 156 -19.89 -5.97 -1.30
C MET A 156 -19.19 -7.15 -0.60
N GLY A 157 -18.05 -7.65 -1.10
CA GLY A 157 -17.35 -8.75 -0.44
C GLY A 157 -15.83 -8.61 -0.45
N ASN A 158 -15.22 -8.32 0.71
CA ASN A 158 -13.78 -8.51 0.99
C ASN A 158 -12.79 -7.97 -0.06
N ALA A 159 -13.19 -7.00 -0.87
CA ALA A 159 -12.40 -6.55 -2.01
C ALA A 159 -11.11 -5.88 -1.52
N GLN A 160 -9.97 -6.35 -2.03
CA GLN A 160 -8.67 -5.77 -1.72
C GLN A 160 -8.58 -4.31 -2.19
N PHE A 161 -9.42 -3.92 -3.15
CA PHE A 161 -9.54 -2.58 -3.71
C PHE A 161 -10.98 -2.06 -3.59
N SER A 162 -11.14 -0.83 -3.11
CA SER A 162 -12.43 -0.18 -2.91
C SER A 162 -12.22 1.33 -2.74
N ALA A 163 -13.30 2.12 -2.79
CA ALA A 163 -13.24 3.55 -2.48
C ALA A 163 -12.67 3.82 -1.07
N THR A 164 -13.00 2.97 -0.09
CA THR A 164 -12.44 3.05 1.27
C THR A 164 -10.93 2.80 1.27
N THR A 165 -10.45 1.81 0.52
CA THR A 165 -9.01 1.56 0.39
C THR A 165 -8.29 2.73 -0.31
N VAL A 166 -8.90 3.33 -1.34
CA VAL A 166 -8.35 4.53 -2.01
C VAL A 166 -8.25 5.70 -1.04
N ALA A 167 -9.30 5.94 -0.22
CA ALA A 167 -9.28 6.97 0.81
C ALA A 167 -8.13 6.75 1.82
N VAL A 168 -7.87 5.52 2.23
CA VAL A 168 -6.70 5.20 3.09
C VAL A 168 -5.37 5.56 2.41
N TYR A 169 -5.19 5.25 1.13
CA TYR A 169 -3.99 5.69 0.39
C TYR A 169 -3.86 7.21 0.34
N ARG A 170 -4.98 7.92 0.19
CA ARG A 170 -4.97 9.39 0.16
C ARG A 170 -4.52 10.02 1.45
N ILE A 171 -4.82 9.44 2.61
CA ILE A 171 -4.26 9.89 3.90
C ILE A 171 -2.73 9.89 3.79
N GLY A 172 -2.14 8.77 3.39
CA GLY A 172 -0.69 8.63 3.26
C GLY A 172 -0.09 9.56 2.20
N VAL A 173 -0.72 9.67 1.03
CA VAL A 173 -0.27 10.54 -0.08
C VAL A 173 -0.24 12.00 0.36
N HIS A 174 -1.34 12.52 0.90
CA HIS A 174 -1.43 13.93 1.29
C HIS A 174 -0.57 14.25 2.52
N THR A 175 -0.45 13.32 3.48
CA THR A 175 0.47 13.47 4.61
C THR A 175 1.92 13.58 4.12
N THR A 176 2.34 12.69 3.22
CA THR A 176 3.69 12.72 2.63
C THR A 176 3.95 14.02 1.85
N LEU A 177 2.93 14.59 1.19
CA LEU A 177 3.04 15.85 0.48
C LEU A 177 2.96 17.10 1.39
N GLY A 178 2.74 16.91 2.70
CA GLY A 178 2.61 18.00 3.68
C GLY A 178 1.22 18.66 3.74
N ASP A 179 0.24 18.16 2.98
CA ASP A 179 -1.15 18.65 3.01
C ASP A 179 -1.94 17.91 4.09
N THR A 180 -1.65 18.25 5.35
CA THR A 180 -2.22 17.58 6.53
C THR A 180 -3.73 17.79 6.62
N ALA A 181 -4.25 18.97 6.25
CA ALA A 181 -5.67 19.25 6.25
C ALA A 181 -6.44 18.32 5.30
N ARG A 182 -5.95 18.14 4.07
CA ARG A 182 -6.59 17.22 3.12
C ARG A 182 -6.43 15.76 3.52
N ALA A 183 -5.28 15.38 4.10
CA ALA A 183 -5.09 14.05 4.65
C ALA A 183 -6.12 13.71 5.75
N LEU A 184 -6.41 14.67 6.64
CA LEU A 184 -7.37 14.52 7.71
C LEU A 184 -8.81 14.48 7.21
N THR A 185 -9.16 15.28 6.20
CA THR A 185 -10.46 15.16 5.51
C THR A 185 -10.70 13.74 4.98
N TYR A 186 -9.66 13.11 4.39
CA TYR A 186 -9.77 11.72 3.95
C TYR A 186 -9.81 10.73 5.12
N PHE A 187 -9.06 10.97 6.19
CA PHE A 187 -9.10 10.14 7.39
C PHE A 187 -10.51 10.10 8.01
N ASP A 188 -11.17 11.26 8.13
CA ASP A 188 -12.53 11.36 8.67
C ASP A 188 -13.58 10.71 7.76
N SER A 189 -13.31 10.61 6.46
CA SER A 189 -14.18 9.94 5.50
C SER A 189 -14.12 8.40 5.53
N VAL A 190 -13.08 7.83 6.15
CA VAL A 190 -12.88 6.37 6.21
C VAL A 190 -13.75 5.78 7.31
N ASP A 191 -14.70 4.94 6.91
CA ASP A 191 -15.37 4.01 7.84
C ASP A 191 -14.46 2.78 8.09
N PRO A 192 -13.88 2.63 9.30
CA PRO A 192 -12.98 1.52 9.59
C PRO A 192 -13.66 0.15 9.47
N GLN A 193 -14.98 0.05 9.68
CA GLN A 193 -15.70 -1.23 9.61
C GLN A 193 -15.76 -1.80 8.18
N ARG A 194 -15.54 -0.96 7.17
CA ARG A 194 -15.48 -1.39 5.76
C ARG A 194 -14.10 -1.91 5.36
N LEU A 195 -13.10 -1.81 6.24
CA LEU A 195 -11.77 -2.37 5.99
C LEU A 195 -11.77 -3.87 6.39
N PRO A 196 -11.31 -4.76 5.49
CA PRO A 196 -11.55 -6.20 5.61
C PRO A 196 -10.69 -6.91 6.66
N SER A 197 -9.75 -6.22 7.32
CA SER A 197 -8.93 -6.82 8.37
C SER A 197 -8.59 -5.82 9.48
N ALA A 198 -8.38 -6.36 10.68
CA ALA A 198 -7.90 -5.60 11.84
C ALA A 198 -6.58 -4.87 11.55
N GLU A 199 -5.66 -5.52 10.83
CA GLU A 199 -4.41 -4.94 10.35
C GLU A 199 -4.64 -3.69 9.49
N ARG A 200 -5.55 -3.76 8.50
CA ARG A 200 -5.84 -2.62 7.63
C ARG A 200 -6.49 -1.46 8.39
N ARG A 201 -7.36 -1.77 9.36
CA ARG A 201 -7.94 -0.76 10.27
C ARG A 201 -6.86 -0.07 11.10
N ALA A 202 -5.99 -0.85 11.75
CA ALA A 202 -4.88 -0.30 12.52
C ALA A 202 -3.95 0.56 11.66
N ARG A 203 -3.67 0.13 10.42
CA ARG A 203 -2.85 0.91 9.49
C ARG A 203 -3.48 2.26 9.13
N ALA A 204 -4.79 2.31 8.87
CA ALA A 204 -5.50 3.56 8.61
C ALA A 204 -5.42 4.52 9.81
N PHE A 205 -5.55 4.00 11.03
CA PHE A 205 -5.36 4.79 12.25
C PHE A 205 -3.91 5.27 12.44
N VAL A 206 -2.91 4.44 12.11
CA VAL A 206 -1.50 4.86 12.13
C VAL A 206 -1.23 5.97 11.10
N ASP A 207 -1.83 5.88 9.91
CA ASP A 207 -1.68 6.92 8.88
C ASP A 207 -2.38 8.22 9.32
N GLY A 208 -3.56 8.13 9.95
CA GLY A 208 -4.22 9.28 10.60
C GLY A 208 -3.40 9.87 11.75
N ALA A 209 -2.73 9.04 12.55
CA ALA A 209 -1.84 9.52 13.62
C ALA A 209 -0.65 10.33 13.09
N ARG A 210 -0.08 9.92 11.94
CA ARG A 210 0.95 10.71 11.26
C ARG A 210 0.39 12.06 10.81
N ALA A 211 -0.79 12.06 10.18
CA ALA A 211 -1.44 13.29 9.73
C ALA A 211 -1.72 14.24 10.90
N TRP A 212 -2.27 13.77 12.02
CA TRP A 212 -2.52 14.59 13.22
C TRP A 212 -1.24 15.11 13.85
N LYS A 213 -0.20 14.27 13.95
CA LYS A 213 1.12 14.72 14.44
C LYS A 213 1.65 15.86 13.59
N ASP A 214 1.65 15.69 12.27
CA ASP A 214 2.22 16.69 11.34
C ASP A 214 1.33 17.95 11.26
N HIS A 215 0.04 17.82 11.59
CA HIS A 215 -0.88 18.95 11.79
C HIS A 215 -0.64 19.71 13.11
N GLY A 216 0.12 19.14 14.04
CA GLY A 216 0.41 19.72 15.36
C GLY A 216 -0.56 19.30 16.48
N ASP A 217 -1.46 18.35 16.24
CA ASP A 217 -2.40 17.84 17.24
C ASP A 217 -1.95 16.48 17.79
N VAL A 218 -1.06 16.55 18.79
CA VAL A 218 -0.48 15.36 19.44
C VAL A 218 -1.54 14.56 20.22
N GLU A 219 -2.59 15.21 20.72
CA GLU A 219 -3.68 14.55 21.45
C GLU A 219 -4.46 13.63 20.53
N ARG A 220 -4.92 14.14 19.39
CA ARG A 220 -5.61 13.32 18.38
C ARG A 220 -4.71 12.28 17.73
N ALA A 221 -3.43 12.60 17.54
CA ALA A 221 -2.45 11.60 17.09
C ALA A 221 -2.34 10.44 18.08
N THR A 222 -2.33 10.74 19.38
CA THR A 222 -2.28 9.73 20.45
C THR A 222 -3.56 8.90 20.50
N GLU A 223 -4.74 9.54 20.34
CA GLU A 223 -6.02 8.83 20.26
C GLU A 223 -6.06 7.86 19.07
N ALA A 224 -5.61 8.31 17.89
CA ALA A 224 -5.52 7.47 16.72
C ALA A 224 -4.59 6.26 16.94
N LEU A 225 -3.44 6.44 17.59
CA LEU A 225 -2.55 5.32 17.94
C LEU A 225 -3.17 4.34 18.95
N ASN A 226 -3.95 4.82 19.91
CA ASN A 226 -4.70 3.95 20.82
C ASN A 226 -5.73 3.11 20.05
N ARG A 227 -6.49 3.72 19.13
CA ARG A 227 -7.43 2.99 18.26
C ARG A 227 -6.73 1.98 17.35
N ALA A 228 -5.53 2.30 16.88
CA ALA A 228 -4.69 1.36 16.15
C ALA A 228 -4.31 0.15 17.02
N HIS A 229 -3.97 0.39 18.28
CA HIS A 229 -3.62 -0.65 19.25
C HIS A 229 -4.80 -1.56 19.56
N ASP A 230 -5.98 -0.99 19.78
CA ASP A 230 -7.21 -1.76 20.02
C ASP A 230 -7.57 -2.65 18.82
N CYS A 231 -7.25 -2.21 17.61
CA CYS A 231 -7.46 -3.01 16.40
C CYS A 231 -6.42 -4.14 16.26
N ALA A 232 -5.14 -3.82 16.33
CA ALA A 232 -4.04 -4.76 16.10
C ALA A 232 -2.78 -4.32 16.87
N PRO A 233 -2.56 -4.77 18.11
CA PRO A 233 -1.43 -4.36 18.93
C PRO A 233 -0.06 -4.55 18.26
N GLN A 234 0.08 -5.63 17.50
CA GLN A 234 1.29 -5.96 16.75
C GLN A 234 1.66 -4.94 15.67
N GLU A 235 0.74 -4.08 15.22
CA GLU A 235 1.08 -3.01 14.26
C GLU A 235 1.88 -1.88 14.94
N LEU A 236 1.82 -1.74 16.26
CA LEU A 236 2.55 -0.72 17.00
C LEU A 236 4.01 -1.10 17.22
N SER A 237 4.35 -2.39 17.23
CA SER A 237 5.75 -2.85 17.36
C SER A 237 6.57 -2.60 16.11
N ARG A 238 5.95 -2.16 15.00
CA ARG A 238 6.64 -1.89 13.74
C ARG A 238 7.62 -0.73 13.93
N PRO A 239 8.88 -0.84 13.46
CA PRO A 239 9.90 0.20 13.65
C PRO A 239 9.50 1.60 13.18
N SER A 240 8.68 1.70 12.12
CA SER A 240 8.17 3.00 11.65
C SER A 240 7.16 3.64 12.60
N VAL A 241 6.40 2.83 13.35
CA VAL A 241 5.42 3.30 14.33
C VAL A 241 6.10 3.61 15.65
N GLN A 242 7.07 2.79 16.07
CA GLN A 242 7.94 3.09 17.21
C GLN A 242 8.69 4.42 17.04
N ARG A 243 9.23 4.68 15.84
CA ARG A 243 9.83 5.99 15.52
C ARG A 243 8.82 7.15 15.57
N LEU A 244 7.58 6.92 15.15
CA LEU A 244 6.51 7.92 15.24
C LEU A 244 6.21 8.26 16.70
N ILE A 245 6.03 7.23 17.54
CA ILE A 245 5.78 7.37 18.97
C ILE A 245 6.94 8.11 19.65
N ALA A 246 8.18 7.69 19.40
CA ALA A 246 9.37 8.34 19.95
C ALA A 246 9.43 9.82 19.55
N ALA A 247 9.21 10.13 18.27
CA ALA A 247 9.18 11.52 17.79
C ALA A 247 8.08 12.38 18.44
N MET A 248 6.96 11.78 18.83
CA MET A 248 5.89 12.50 19.56
C MET A 248 6.23 12.70 21.04
N VAL A 249 6.96 11.77 21.66
CA VAL A 249 7.44 11.90 23.04
C VAL A 249 8.52 12.96 23.15
N ASP A 250 9.46 12.99 22.20
CA ASP A 250 10.58 13.92 22.17
C ASP A 250 10.20 15.32 21.68
N ALA A 251 8.99 15.49 21.13
CA ALA A 251 8.51 16.77 20.64
C ALA A 251 8.38 17.80 21.78
N PRO A 252 8.85 19.05 21.58
CA PRO A 252 8.71 20.09 22.59
C PRO A 252 7.24 20.44 22.82
N GLY A 253 6.80 20.45 24.07
CA GLY A 253 5.43 20.78 24.47
C GLY A 253 4.88 19.81 25.51
N ARG A 254 3.56 19.88 25.73
CA ARG A 254 2.87 18.97 26.66
C ARG A 254 2.64 17.62 25.98
N THR A 255 3.39 16.60 26.40
CA THR A 255 3.16 15.22 25.98
C THR A 255 1.91 14.65 26.70
N PRO A 256 0.92 14.10 25.98
CA PRO A 256 -0.26 13.52 26.61
C PRO A 256 0.09 12.31 27.50
N ALA A 257 -0.50 12.22 28.70
CA ALA A 257 -0.29 11.08 29.60
C ALA A 257 -0.68 9.73 28.95
N ALA A 258 -1.70 9.76 28.09
CA ALA A 258 -2.13 8.62 27.30
C ALA A 258 -1.04 8.08 26.35
N LEU A 259 -0.11 8.94 25.89
CA LEU A 259 1.00 8.53 25.04
C LEU A 259 2.02 7.71 25.84
N PHE A 260 2.35 8.13 27.07
CA PHE A 260 3.21 7.33 27.95
C PHE A 260 2.56 6.00 28.35
N ALA A 261 1.25 5.98 28.56
CA ALA A 261 0.51 4.74 28.80
C ALA A 261 0.53 3.81 27.58
N LEU A 262 0.51 4.36 26.36
CA LEU A 262 0.70 3.58 25.13
C LEU A 262 2.11 2.99 25.04
N VAL A 263 3.16 3.78 25.29
CA VAL A 263 4.56 3.32 25.27
C VAL A 263 4.79 2.12 26.19
N ARG A 264 4.14 2.07 27.36
CA ARG A 264 4.26 0.93 28.29
C ARG A 264 3.59 -0.36 27.81
N ARG A 265 2.72 -0.29 26.80
CA ARG A 265 1.93 -1.42 26.28
C ARG A 265 2.42 -1.92 24.92
N THR A 266 3.42 -1.26 24.33
CA THR A 266 3.91 -1.52 22.96
C THR A 266 5.41 -1.75 22.97
#